data_AF-A0A1Y1V784-F1
#
_entry.id   AF-A0A1Y1V784-F1
#
_cell.length_a   1.000
_cell.length_b   1.000
_cell.length_c   1.000
_cell.angle_alpha   90.00
_cell.angle_beta   90.00
_cell.angle_gamma   90.00
#
_symmetry.space_group_name_H-M   'P 1'
#
loop_
_entity.id
_entity.type
_entity.pdbx_description
1 polymer ?
#
loop_
_entity_poly.entity_id
_entity_poly.type
_entity_poly.pdbx_seq_one_letter_code
_entity_poly.pdbx_strand_id
1 'polypeptide(L)'
;MAYPNIQELYKYREFQEIYSQEKLIEENMHMKRYQILPIRYITNDNKFVKRILIYHSPDTGKSLTALWILLNFITIYDKPSIILVKLKEAISEFKQRINLWYTYVKIYIISLHKYN
;
A
#
# COMPACT_ATOMS: atom_id res chain seq x y z
N MET A 1 17.29 -19.41 -11.00
CA MET A 1 17.27 -18.16 -10.22
C MET A 1 16.95 -18.51 -8.79
N ALA A 2 17.92 -18.39 -7.88
CA ALA A 2 17.66 -18.53 -6.45
C ALA A 2 17.04 -17.23 -5.96
N TYR A 3 15.91 -17.32 -5.25
CA TYR A 3 15.33 -16.15 -4.59
C TYR A 3 16.34 -15.65 -3.54
N PRO A 4 16.55 -14.32 -3.42
CA PRO A 4 17.39 -13.79 -2.36
C PRO A 4 16.90 -14.31 -1.00
N ASN A 5 17.84 -14.67 -0.12
CA ASN A 5 17.53 -15.18 1.21
C ASN A 5 16.64 -14.16 1.92
N ILE A 6 15.45 -14.59 2.36
CA ILE A 6 14.48 -13.73 3.04
C ILE A 6 15.07 -13.15 4.34
N GLN A 7 16.00 -13.88 4.96
CA GLN A 7 16.77 -13.43 6.12
C GLN A 7 17.82 -12.40 5.75
N GLU A 8 18.13 -12.13 4.49
CA GLU A 8 19.09 -11.08 4.09
C GLU A 8 18.40 -9.81 3.61
N LEU A 9 17.07 -9.80 3.50
CA LEU A 9 16.29 -8.60 3.14
C LEU A 9 16.49 -7.45 4.14
N TYR A 10 16.77 -7.74 5.41
CA TYR A 10 17.07 -6.70 6.41
C TYR A 10 18.32 -5.88 6.04
N LYS A 11 19.29 -6.47 5.32
CA LYS A 11 20.53 -5.80 4.89
C LYS A 11 20.27 -4.75 3.79
N TYR A 12 19.18 -4.90 3.05
CA TYR A 12 18.82 -4.02 1.95
C TYR A 12 17.80 -2.94 2.34
N ARG A 13 17.21 -3.05 3.54
CA ARG A 13 16.15 -2.16 4.02
C ARG A 13 16.22 -2.03 5.52
N GLU A 14 16.90 -0.99 5.96
CA GLU A 14 16.75 -0.53 7.33
C GLU A 14 15.31 -0.02 7.49
N PHE A 15 14.46 -0.82 8.12
CA PHE A 15 13.08 -0.46 8.47
C PHE A 15 13.02 0.63 9.55
N GLN A 16 13.95 1.60 9.54
CA GLN A 16 14.04 2.68 10.52
C GLN A 16 12.72 3.45 10.61
N GLU A 17 11.98 3.57 9.52
CA GLU A 17 10.65 4.18 9.47
C GLU A 17 9.60 3.46 10.34
N ILE A 18 9.75 2.15 10.62
CA ILE A 18 8.87 1.44 11.56
C ILE A 18 9.15 1.88 12.99
N TYR A 19 10.42 2.10 13.29
CA TYR A 19 10.92 2.37 14.65
C TYR A 19 11.06 3.86 14.95
N SER A 20 11.00 4.71 13.93
CA SER A 20 11.01 6.16 14.06
C SER A 20 9.77 6.64 14.83
N GLN A 21 9.86 7.76 15.54
CA GLN A 21 8.67 8.41 16.11
C GLN A 21 8.10 9.49 15.18
N GLU A 22 8.73 9.75 14.04
CA GLU A 22 8.26 10.74 13.08
C GLU A 22 6.95 10.30 12.46
N LYS A 23 5.97 11.20 12.46
CA LYS A 23 4.63 10.92 11.94
C LYS A 23 4.65 10.91 10.42
N LEU A 24 4.21 9.81 9.80
CA LEU A 24 4.10 9.73 8.34
C LEU A 24 2.79 10.37 7.89
N ILE A 25 2.79 11.04 6.74
CA ILE A 25 1.60 11.74 6.21
C ILE A 25 0.44 10.74 6.00
N GLU A 26 0.78 9.54 5.55
CA GLU A 26 -0.13 8.43 5.29
C GLU A 26 -0.84 7.93 6.56
N GLU A 27 -0.26 8.14 7.75
CA GLU A 27 -0.90 7.81 9.02
C GLU A 27 -2.15 8.67 9.29
N ASN A 28 -2.22 9.87 8.70
CA ASN A 28 -3.42 10.72 8.76
C ASN A 28 -4.59 10.11 7.96
N MET A 29 -4.33 9.13 7.08
CA MET A 29 -5.34 8.36 6.36
C MET A 29 -5.70 7.04 7.08
N HIS A 30 -5.39 6.92 8.37
CA HIS A 30 -5.58 5.72 9.20
C HIS A 30 -4.79 4.48 8.73
N MET A 31 -3.76 4.67 7.91
CA MET A 31 -2.86 3.59 7.51
C MET A 31 -1.83 3.33 8.61
N LYS A 32 -1.62 2.06 8.97
CA LYS A 32 -0.55 1.67 9.89
C LYS A 32 0.76 1.56 9.13
N ARG A 33 1.90 1.82 9.80
CA ARG A 33 3.24 1.80 9.17
C ARG A 33 3.52 0.54 8.37
N TYR A 34 3.24 -0.64 8.91
CA TYR A 34 3.44 -1.90 8.19
C TYR A 34 2.62 -2.03 6.89
N GLN A 35 1.54 -1.26 6.74
CA GLN A 35 0.72 -1.20 5.53
C GLN A 35 1.25 -0.17 4.54
N ILE A 36 1.99 0.84 5.02
CA ILE A 36 2.60 1.91 4.22
C ILE A 36 3.89 1.39 3.59
N LEU A 37 4.73 0.70 4.35
CA LEU A 37 6.07 0.31 3.89
C LEU A 37 6.12 -0.40 2.54
N PRO A 38 5.22 -1.34 2.20
CA PRO A 38 5.29 -2.02 0.91
C PRO A 38 5.42 -1.05 -0.26
N ILE A 39 4.69 0.08 -0.28
CA ILE A 39 4.76 1.01 -1.43
C ILE A 39 6.11 1.72 -1.58
N ARG A 40 6.77 2.11 -0.48
CA ARG A 40 8.06 2.84 -0.50
C ARG A 40 9.18 2.02 -1.16
N TYR A 41 8.91 0.73 -1.20
CA TYR A 41 9.82 -0.32 -1.59
C TYR A 41 9.46 -0.97 -2.92
N ILE A 42 8.31 -0.60 -3.47
CA ILE A 42 7.90 -0.94 -4.81
C ILE A 42 8.15 0.34 -5.58
N THR A 43 9.29 0.43 -6.25
CA THR A 43 9.59 1.59 -7.10
C THR A 43 9.30 1.19 -8.55
N ASN A 44 8.79 2.14 -9.33
CA ASN A 44 8.53 1.91 -10.76
C ASN A 44 9.81 1.69 -11.56
N ASP A 45 10.92 2.19 -11.02
CA ASP A 45 12.24 2.06 -11.62
C ASP A 45 12.89 0.70 -11.34
N ASN A 46 12.26 -0.15 -10.52
CA ASN A 46 12.79 -1.46 -10.21
C ASN A 46 12.53 -2.46 -11.35
N LYS A 47 13.44 -2.48 -12.33
CA LYS A 47 13.43 -3.39 -13.48
C LYS A 47 13.37 -4.88 -13.11
N PHE A 48 13.72 -5.23 -11.87
CA PHE A 48 13.81 -6.60 -11.37
C PHE A 48 12.55 -7.06 -10.63
N VAL A 49 11.85 -6.15 -9.93
CA VAL A 49 10.69 -6.50 -9.10
C VAL A 49 9.40 -6.23 -9.87
N LYS A 50 8.97 -7.21 -10.67
CA LYS A 50 7.69 -7.17 -11.40
C LYS A 50 6.53 -7.88 -10.69
N ARG A 51 6.83 -8.63 -9.62
CA ARG A 51 5.89 -9.47 -8.87
C ARG A 51 6.25 -9.45 -7.41
N ILE A 52 5.24 -9.34 -6.55
CA ILE A 52 5.42 -9.20 -5.10
C ILE A 52 4.40 -10.08 -4.40
N LEU A 53 4.84 -10.72 -3.33
CA LEU A 53 4.00 -11.42 -2.38
C LEU A 53 3.92 -10.60 -1.10
N ILE A 54 2.71 -10.22 -0.70
CA ILE A 54 2.46 -9.55 0.57
C ILE A 54 1.94 -10.59 1.54
N TYR A 55 2.78 -10.97 2.50
CA TYR A 55 2.42 -11.95 3.50
C TYR A 55 2.20 -11.26 4.85
N HIS A 56 0.94 -10.99 5.19
CA HIS A 56 0.58 -10.56 6.55
C HIS A 56 -0.22 -11.65 7.25
N SER A 57 -0.29 -11.60 8.59
CA SER A 57 -1.21 -12.43 9.37
C SER A 57 -2.69 -12.06 9.09
N PRO A 58 -3.65 -12.94 9.39
CA PRO A 58 -5.08 -12.60 9.37
C PRO A 58 -5.39 -11.31 10.12
N ASP A 59 -6.45 -10.60 9.72
CA ASP A 59 -6.99 -9.38 10.37
C ASP A 59 -6.05 -8.17 10.48
N THR A 60 -4.89 -8.20 9.82
CA THR A 60 -3.97 -7.06 9.73
C THR A 60 -4.34 -6.04 8.66
N GLY A 61 -5.46 -6.23 7.96
CA GLY A 61 -5.91 -5.31 6.90
C GLY A 61 -5.17 -5.46 5.57
N LYS A 62 -4.84 -6.70 5.15
CA LYS A 62 -4.22 -7.02 3.85
C LYS A 62 -4.95 -6.40 2.65
N SER A 63 -6.29 -6.43 2.66
CA SER A 63 -7.11 -5.81 1.60
C SER A 63 -6.87 -4.31 1.49
N LEU A 64 -6.67 -3.62 2.63
CA LEU A 64 -6.38 -2.18 2.66
C LEU A 64 -4.97 -1.88 2.15
N THR A 65 -3.98 -2.70 2.54
CA THR A 65 -2.61 -2.61 2.00
C THR A 65 -2.58 -2.82 0.48
N ALA A 66 -3.31 -3.81 -0.04
CA ALA A 66 -3.37 -4.06 -1.47
C ALA A 66 -3.97 -2.89 -2.25
N LEU A 67 -5.05 -2.28 -1.73
CA LEU A 67 -5.64 -1.08 -2.31
C LEU A 67 -4.66 0.09 -2.29
N TRP A 68 -3.98 0.32 -1.17
CA TRP A 68 -2.97 1.37 -1.04
C TRP A 68 -1.86 1.25 -2.10
N ILE A 69 -1.39 0.02 -2.33
CA ILE A 69 -0.40 -0.27 -3.38
C ILE A 69 -0.96 0.08 -4.75
N LEU A 70 -2.11 -0.48 -5.13
CA LEU A 70 -2.71 -0.24 -6.45
C LEU A 70 -2.85 1.25 -6.76
N LEU A 71 -3.25 2.03 -5.76
CA LEU A 71 -3.47 3.46 -5.90
C LEU A 71 -2.18 4.26 -6.04
N ASN A 72 -1.09 3.82 -5.41
CA ASN A 72 0.22 4.42 -5.60
C ASN A 72 0.80 4.12 -7.00
N PHE A 73 0.27 3.13 -7.72
CA PHE A 73 0.71 2.76 -9.08
C PHE A 73 -0.25 3.20 -10.18
N ILE A 74 -1.46 3.65 -9.85
CA ILE A 74 -2.51 3.93 -10.83
C ILE A 74 -2.12 5.06 -11.78
N THR A 75 -1.44 6.09 -11.27
CA THR A 75 -0.99 7.26 -12.04
C THR A 75 0.29 7.00 -12.83
N ILE A 76 1.03 5.92 -12.54
CA ILE A 76 2.28 5.60 -13.22
C ILE A 76 2.03 4.80 -14.48
N TYR A 77 1.20 3.76 -14.40
CA TYR A 77 1.07 2.82 -15.51
C TYR A 77 -0.06 3.18 -16.47
N ASP A 78 -0.91 4.16 -16.12
CA ASP A 78 -2.09 4.61 -16.88
C ASP A 78 -2.90 3.45 -17.47
N LYS A 79 -3.11 2.42 -16.65
CA LYS A 79 -3.73 1.15 -17.05
C LYS A 79 -4.72 0.70 -15.98
N PRO A 80 -5.80 0.00 -16.39
CA PRO A 80 -6.75 -0.55 -15.45
C PRO A 80 -6.07 -1.61 -14.57
N SER A 81 -6.39 -1.56 -13.28
CA SER A 81 -5.98 -2.57 -12.31
C SER A 81 -7.01 -3.70 -12.24
N ILE A 82 -6.55 -4.95 -12.19
CA ILE A 82 -7.40 -6.13 -12.06
C ILE A 82 -7.20 -6.73 -10.66
N ILE A 83 -8.29 -6.87 -9.91
CA ILE A 83 -8.30 -7.54 -8.60
C ILE A 83 -9.01 -8.89 -8.77
N LEU A 84 -8.30 -9.98 -8.51
CA LEU A 84 -8.86 -11.32 -8.51
C LEU A 84 -9.17 -11.76 -7.08
N VAL A 85 -10.42 -12.14 -6.83
CA VAL A 85 -10.87 -12.63 -5.52
C VAL A 85 -11.57 -13.98 -5.68
N LYS A 86 -11.45 -14.83 -4.66
CA LYS A 86 -12.05 -16.18 -4.68
C LYS A 86 -13.55 -16.18 -4.37
N LEU A 87 -13.97 -15.28 -3.48
CA LEU A 87 -15.33 -15.23 -2.93
C LEU A 87 -16.04 -13.95 -3.40
N LYS A 88 -17.35 -14.04 -3.64
CA LYS A 88 -18.15 -12.90 -4.12
C LYS A 88 -18.29 -11.82 -3.05
N GLU A 89 -18.30 -12.22 -1.77
CA GLU A 89 -18.36 -11.36 -0.60
C GLU A 89 -17.15 -10.41 -0.55
N ALA A 90 -15.98 -10.91 -0.94
CA ALA A 90 -14.77 -10.09 -1.03
C ALA A 90 -14.90 -8.97 -2.07
N ILE A 91 -15.69 -9.15 -3.14
CA ILE A 91 -15.95 -8.08 -4.12
C ILE A 91 -16.65 -6.91 -3.44
N SER A 92 -17.65 -7.19 -2.59
CA SER A 92 -18.37 -6.16 -1.84
C SER A 92 -17.44 -5.44 -0.87
N GLU A 93 -16.60 -6.19 -0.16
CA GLU A 93 -15.58 -5.64 0.75
C GLU A 93 -14.63 -4.68 0.03
N PHE A 94 -14.06 -5.09 -1.12
CA PHE A 94 -13.17 -4.24 -1.89
C PHE A 94 -13.89 -2.98 -2.42
N LYS A 95 -15.13 -3.10 -2.89
CA LYS A 95 -15.93 -1.93 -3.30
C LYS A 95 -16.14 -0.93 -2.16
N GLN A 96 -16.51 -1.42 -0.98
CA GLN A 96 -16.69 -0.56 0.20
C GLN A 96 -15.39 0.13 0.60
N ARG A 97 -14.27 -0.60 0.63
CA ARG A 97 -12.95 -0.04 0.96
C ARG A 97 -12.49 1.01 -0.05
N ILE A 98 -12.72 0.79 -1.34
CA ILE A 98 -12.44 1.79 -2.40
C ILE A 98 -13.24 3.07 -2.15
N ASN A 99 -14.54 2.96 -1.88
CA ASN A 99 -15.39 4.12 -1.62
C ASN A 99 -14.97 4.90 -0.36
N LEU A 100 -14.65 4.18 0.74
CA LEU A 100 -14.12 4.80 1.96
C LEU A 100 -12.83 5.56 1.66
N TRP A 101 -11.92 4.96 0.90
CA TRP A 101 -10.66 5.59 0.55
C TRP A 101 -10.83 6.86 -0.29
N TYR A 102 -11.67 6.85 -1.34
CA TYR A 102 -11.96 8.06 -2.11
C TYR A 102 -12.52 9.19 -1.24
N THR A 103 -13.31 8.84 -0.22
CA THR A 103 -13.82 9.80 0.75
C THR A 103 -12.66 10.41 1.57
N TYR A 104 -11.73 9.59 2.06
CA TYR A 104 -10.56 10.06 2.82
C TYR A 104 -9.61 10.91 1.98
N VAL A 105 -9.33 10.52 0.74
CA VAL A 105 -8.46 11.28 -0.17
C VAL A 105 -9.08 12.63 -0.52
N LYS A 106 -10.38 12.65 -0.79
CA LYS A 106 -11.10 13.90 -1.04
C LYS A 106 -11.00 14.85 0.16
N ILE A 107 -11.16 14.33 1.38
CA ILE A 107 -10.99 15.12 2.61
C ILE A 107 -9.55 15.63 2.73
N TYR A 108 -8.55 14.78 2.46
CA TYR A 108 -7.14 15.16 2.49
C TYR A 108 -6.82 16.29 1.49
N ILE A 109 -7.26 16.17 0.24
CA ILE A 109 -7.08 17.20 -0.80
C ILE A 109 -7.77 18.52 -0.38
N ILE A 110 -9.01 18.44 0.14
CA ILE A 110 -9.73 19.61 0.64
C ILE A 110 -8.97 20.27 1.80
N SER A 111 -8.41 19.48 2.73
CA SER A 111 -7.63 20.01 3.84
C SER A 111 -6.35 20.71 3.38
N LEU A 112 -5.64 20.17 2.37
CA LEU A 112 -4.46 20.82 1.80
C LEU A 112 -4.77 22.18 1.17
N HIS A 113 -5.94 22.31 0.53
CA HIS A 113 -6.40 23.58 -0.05
C HIS A 113 -6.98 24.58 0.96
N LYS A 114 -7.27 24.16 2.20
CA LYS A 114 -7.79 25.05 3.24
C LYS A 114 -6.69 25.80 4.02
N TYR A 115 -5.43 25.41 3.80
CA TYR A 115 -4.25 25.99 4.44
C TYR A 115 -3.29 26.67 3.44
N ASN A 116 -3.73 26.89 2.19
CA ASN A 116 -3.11 27.78 1.20
C ASN A 116 -4.09 28.93 0.90
#